data_AF-A0A928YG31-F1
#
_entry.id   AF-A0A928YG31-F1
#
_cell.length_a   1.000
_cell.length_b   1.000
_cell.length_c   1.000
_cell.angle_alpha   90.00
_cell.angle_beta   90.00
_cell.angle_gamma   90.00
#
_symmetry.space_group_name_H-M   'P 1'
#
loop_
_entity.id
_entity.type
_entity.pdbx_description
1 polymer ?
#
loop_
_entity_poly.entity_id
_entity_poly.type
_entity_poly.pdbx_seq_one_letter_code
_entity_poly.pdbx_strand_id
1 'polypeptide(L)'
;MNKNVFFQFSFYVSLSLLVLFAGKVFSQEGEAEPAENFQMDVYLTQEEALKLVFPKSDEIVTDEFIMTPEEKQHLEQLLKRRIFEDGFIVYIGKKNNEIQGYAIITEEIGKFHPFTFIVGVKPNGKISEVAVLVYRESRGGEIARKRFLHQFSGKSFKNSIRTNKDIINITGATMSVQYMCAGVRKVLGVINEYYLNGKREVNVKKQGNTLVKLNGDSTFNDKKMQSSEGVAHRNFNEEQSKRGDEASGKKLVKETRMIMGTFAEISTYSNDVKNAGAAIDAALNEMERMDSLLSNYKKDSELSRVNREAAKSPVPCSEEFLEFIEQSLFFSELSGGAFDITVSPVVSLWGFFNEKGHIPSDEEINRLLPSISYKNIEIKRNGDKGKPGTVFFKHISTQIDPGAIGKGYAVDKALNVLKKYGIDNACINLGGNIYVLGVSDGKDAWRVGIQHPRYKNEILGYLELKDEATATSGDYERFFEINGVRYSHIIDPRTGKPVNGTIAVTIIAPSGTDVDALSTSVYVLGQEKGLKYLREIPGAEALIACEKGGKIVLYATRGFNEKFTRVENEGKTDVTWHVVSAN
;
A
#
# COMPACT_ATOMS: atom_id res chain seq x y z
N MET A 1 70.04 -10.09 -50.75
CA MET A 1 70.75 -10.85 -49.69
C MET A 1 69.82 -10.88 -48.49
N ASN A 2 69.07 -11.98 -48.34
CA ASN A 2 69.36 -13.07 -47.39
C ASN A 2 69.25 -12.60 -45.93
N LYS A 3 68.54 -13.25 -45.01
CA LYS A 3 67.74 -14.50 -45.00
C LYS A 3 67.30 -14.67 -43.53
N ASN A 4 66.11 -15.23 -43.30
CA ASN A 4 65.79 -16.27 -42.30
C ASN A 4 64.34 -16.13 -41.82
N VAL A 5 63.37 -16.82 -42.44
CA VAL A 5 63.02 -18.27 -42.28
C VAL A 5 61.93 -18.40 -41.19
N PHE A 6 60.66 -18.47 -41.59
CA PHE A 6 59.87 -19.70 -41.85
C PHE A 6 59.72 -20.60 -40.62
N PHE A 7 58.50 -20.73 -40.09
CA PHE A 7 57.85 -22.04 -39.97
C PHE A 7 56.32 -21.88 -40.03
N GLN A 8 55.70 -22.89 -40.61
CA GLN A 8 54.40 -22.93 -41.30
C GLN A 8 53.62 -24.15 -40.76
N PHE A 9 52.28 -24.15 -40.88
CA PHE A 9 51.35 -25.31 -40.81
C PHE A 9 51.20 -26.04 -39.44
N SER A 10 50.10 -26.69 -39.02
CA SER A 10 48.68 -26.78 -39.39
C SER A 10 48.00 -27.84 -38.48
N PHE A 11 46.68 -27.71 -38.25
CA PHE A 11 45.66 -28.78 -38.11
C PHE A 11 45.38 -29.60 -36.81
N TYR A 12 44.06 -29.83 -36.61
CA TYR A 12 43.27 -30.80 -35.78
C TYR A 12 43.29 -30.64 -34.25
N VAL A 13 42.19 -30.22 -33.59
CA VAL A 13 40.96 -30.94 -33.19
C VAL A 13 41.20 -32.22 -32.37
N SER A 14 40.96 -32.13 -31.06
CA SER A 14 40.29 -33.10 -30.16
C SER A 14 40.60 -32.65 -28.71
N LEU A 15 39.63 -32.09 -27.99
CA LEU A 15 38.63 -32.78 -27.16
C LEU A 15 39.25 -33.49 -25.95
N SER A 16 38.65 -33.26 -24.78
CA SER A 16 38.92 -33.77 -23.42
C SER A 16 39.99 -32.99 -22.63
N LEU A 17 39.77 -32.50 -21.41
CA LEU A 17 38.69 -32.68 -20.45
C LEU A 17 38.79 -31.53 -19.42
N LEU A 18 37.83 -30.60 -19.40
CA LEU A 18 37.51 -29.82 -18.20
C LEU A 18 36.00 -29.58 -18.19
N VAL A 19 35.28 -30.66 -17.90
CA VAL A 19 33.85 -30.66 -17.54
C VAL A 19 33.77 -30.73 -16.02
N LEU A 20 32.72 -30.11 -15.47
CA LEU A 20 32.20 -30.13 -14.08
C LEU A 20 32.57 -28.83 -13.30
N PHE A 21 31.65 -27.95 -12.87
CA PHE A 21 30.22 -28.09 -12.64
C PHE A 21 29.51 -26.70 -12.50
N ALA A 22 28.30 -26.59 -13.06
CA ALA A 22 27.14 -25.72 -12.73
C ALA A 22 27.29 -24.18 -12.82
N GLY A 23 26.48 -23.43 -13.58
CA GLY A 23 25.16 -23.69 -14.16
C GLY A 23 24.08 -22.83 -13.51
N LYS A 24 23.52 -21.86 -14.26
CA LYS A 24 22.28 -21.09 -14.00
C LYS A 24 22.17 -20.36 -12.65
N VAL A 25 22.62 -19.11 -12.62
CA VAL A 25 21.97 -18.10 -11.76
C VAL A 25 20.73 -17.63 -12.53
N PHE A 26 19.57 -17.95 -11.98
CA PHE A 26 18.24 -17.64 -12.51
C PHE A 26 18.13 -16.17 -12.93
N SER A 27 18.11 -15.92 -14.24
CA SER A 27 17.32 -14.84 -14.82
C SER A 27 15.88 -15.35 -14.87
N GLN A 28 15.06 -15.02 -13.88
CA GLN A 28 13.62 -15.16 -14.05
C GLN A 28 13.17 -13.96 -14.88
N GLU A 29 13.02 -14.18 -16.18
CA GLU A 29 12.14 -13.39 -17.04
C GLU A 29 10.80 -13.28 -16.30
N GLY A 30 10.34 -12.05 -16.06
CA GLY A 30 9.01 -11.83 -15.51
C GLY A 30 7.98 -12.19 -16.58
N GLU A 31 7.52 -13.45 -16.57
CA GLU A 31 6.27 -13.81 -17.23
C GLU A 31 5.18 -12.90 -16.64
N ALA A 32 4.63 -11.99 -17.45
CA ALA A 32 3.41 -11.29 -17.07
C ALA A 32 2.34 -12.34 -16.78
N GLU A 33 1.67 -12.22 -15.63
CA GLU A 33 0.70 -13.20 -15.17
C GLU A 33 -0.54 -13.23 -16.07
N PRO A 34 -0.95 -14.40 -16.60
CA PRO A 34 -2.26 -14.59 -17.18
C PRO A 34 -3.38 -14.36 -16.16
N ALA A 35 -4.39 -13.55 -16.47
CA ALA A 35 -5.52 -13.23 -15.58
C ALA A 35 -6.28 -14.45 -15.05
N GLU A 36 -6.23 -15.59 -15.75
CA GLU A 36 -6.81 -16.88 -15.33
C GLU A 36 -6.08 -17.51 -14.12
N ASN A 37 -4.93 -16.96 -13.73
CA ASN A 37 -4.11 -17.51 -12.66
C ASN A 37 -4.45 -16.98 -11.27
N PHE A 38 -5.32 -15.98 -11.13
CA PHE A 38 -5.83 -15.54 -9.84
C PHE A 38 -7.05 -16.37 -9.43
N GLN A 39 -6.95 -17.03 -8.28
CA GLN A 39 -8.07 -17.72 -7.64
C GLN A 39 -7.95 -17.51 -6.14
N MET A 40 -8.96 -16.88 -5.52
CA MET A 40 -9.00 -16.67 -4.08
C MET A 40 -9.72 -17.82 -3.38
N ASP A 41 -8.96 -18.67 -2.70
CA ASP A 41 -9.47 -19.69 -1.80
C ASP A 41 -9.26 -19.25 -0.35
N VAL A 42 -10.35 -19.06 0.40
CA VAL A 42 -10.33 -18.83 1.85
C VAL A 42 -10.45 -20.18 2.56
N TYR A 43 -9.44 -20.53 3.34
CA TYR A 43 -9.38 -21.80 4.07
C TYR A 43 -9.78 -21.64 5.54
N LEU A 44 -9.40 -20.53 6.16
CA LEU A 44 -9.66 -20.24 7.57
C LEU A 44 -9.83 -18.73 7.79
N THR A 45 -10.77 -18.36 8.65
CA THR A 45 -10.81 -17.03 9.26
C THR A 45 -9.66 -16.86 10.26
N GLN A 46 -9.34 -15.61 10.62
CA GLN A 46 -8.37 -15.32 11.67
C GLN A 46 -8.75 -15.98 13.01
N GLU A 47 -10.04 -15.97 13.38
CA GLU A 47 -10.49 -16.58 14.63
C GLU A 47 -10.32 -18.10 14.63
N GLU A 48 -10.68 -18.79 13.53
CA GLU A 48 -10.48 -20.23 13.39
C GLU A 48 -8.99 -20.60 13.40
N ALA A 49 -8.16 -19.82 12.71
CA ALA A 49 -6.72 -19.99 12.69
C ALA A 49 -6.11 -19.84 14.10
N LEU A 50 -6.57 -18.83 14.87
CA LEU A 50 -6.14 -18.61 16.25
C LEU A 50 -6.59 -19.72 17.19
N LYS A 51 -7.84 -20.21 17.08
CA LYS A 51 -8.32 -21.38 17.83
C LYS A 51 -7.52 -22.63 17.52
N LEU A 52 -7.10 -22.79 16.28
CA LEU A 52 -6.31 -23.95 15.82
C LEU A 52 -4.87 -23.92 16.36
N VAL A 53 -4.22 -22.76 16.44
CA VAL A 53 -2.87 -22.64 17.05
C VAL A 53 -2.90 -22.58 18.58
N PHE A 54 -4.00 -22.14 19.19
CA PHE A 54 -4.20 -22.02 20.64
C PHE A 54 -5.42 -22.80 21.18
N PRO A 55 -5.51 -24.12 20.97
CA PRO A 55 -6.72 -24.91 21.29
C PRO A 55 -7.02 -25.04 22.78
N LYS A 56 -6.07 -24.67 23.65
CA LYS A 56 -6.18 -24.79 25.11
C LYS A 56 -6.17 -23.45 25.83
N SER A 57 -6.02 -22.35 25.10
CA SER A 57 -5.97 -21.02 25.68
C SER A 57 -7.36 -20.59 26.12
N ASP A 58 -7.45 -19.90 27.25
CA ASP A 58 -8.67 -19.22 27.71
C ASP A 58 -8.67 -17.74 27.32
N GLU A 59 -7.48 -17.21 27.00
CA GLU A 59 -7.24 -15.84 26.59
C GLU A 59 -6.21 -15.79 25.44
N ILE A 60 -6.42 -14.89 24.49
CA ILE A 60 -5.41 -14.51 23.48
C ILE A 60 -5.20 -13.00 23.59
N VAL A 61 -3.95 -12.60 23.76
CA VAL A 61 -3.53 -11.19 23.75
C VAL A 61 -2.65 -10.92 22.54
N THR A 62 -2.56 -9.65 22.13
CA THR A 62 -1.69 -9.22 21.03
C THR A 62 -0.58 -8.32 21.53
N ASP A 63 0.59 -8.46 20.93
CA ASP A 63 1.71 -7.54 21.06
C ASP A 63 2.10 -7.02 19.67
N GLU A 64 2.05 -5.71 19.50
CA GLU A 64 2.52 -5.04 18.28
C GLU A 64 4.03 -4.83 18.38
N PHE A 65 4.77 -5.67 17.67
CA PHE A 65 6.21 -5.57 17.58
C PHE A 65 6.61 -4.70 16.39
N ILE A 66 6.76 -3.40 16.61
CA ILE A 66 7.40 -2.50 15.65
C ILE A 66 8.91 -2.62 15.81
N MET A 67 9.63 -2.91 14.72
CA MET A 67 11.08 -3.08 14.71
C MET A 67 11.77 -1.72 14.60
N THR A 68 12.84 -1.50 15.36
CA THR A 68 13.79 -0.42 15.06
C THR A 68 14.60 -0.75 13.80
N PRO A 69 15.25 0.24 13.15
CA PRO A 69 16.14 -0.04 12.01
C PRO A 69 17.24 -1.06 12.34
N GLU A 70 17.78 -1.03 13.56
CA GLU A 70 18.81 -1.97 14.03
C GLU A 70 18.24 -3.37 14.22
N GLU A 71 17.02 -3.48 14.76
CA GLU A 71 16.32 -4.76 14.91
C GLU A 71 15.97 -5.38 13.56
N LYS A 72 15.48 -4.57 12.62
CA LYS A 72 15.20 -4.98 11.24
C LYS A 72 16.48 -5.47 10.56
N GLN A 73 17.55 -4.69 10.63
CA GLN A 73 18.85 -5.08 10.06
C GLN A 73 19.40 -6.37 10.70
N HIS A 74 19.28 -6.51 12.01
CA HIS A 74 19.70 -7.72 12.72
C HIS A 74 18.92 -8.96 12.25
N LEU A 75 17.59 -8.84 12.14
CA LEU A 75 16.73 -9.94 11.71
C LEU A 75 16.99 -10.31 10.24
N GLU A 76 17.24 -9.33 9.37
CA GLU A 76 17.63 -9.57 7.97
C GLU A 76 18.96 -10.33 7.86
N GLN A 77 19.96 -9.94 8.65
CA GLN A 77 21.25 -10.64 8.71
C GLN A 77 21.08 -12.07 9.23
N LEU A 78 20.28 -12.26 10.28
CA LEU A 78 20.01 -13.55 10.89
C LEU A 78 19.30 -14.51 9.91
N LEU A 79 18.32 -14.00 9.17
CA LEU A 79 17.54 -14.78 8.20
C LEU A 79 18.23 -14.90 6.84
N LYS A 80 19.27 -14.09 6.58
CA LYS A 80 19.94 -13.94 5.28
C LYS A 80 18.96 -13.61 4.14
N ARG A 81 17.96 -12.77 4.45
CA ARG A 81 16.94 -12.26 3.51
C ARG A 81 16.52 -10.86 3.93
N ARG A 82 16.02 -10.08 2.97
CA ARG A 82 15.33 -8.83 3.28
C ARG A 82 13.98 -9.09 3.93
N ILE A 83 13.55 -8.13 4.76
CA ILE A 83 12.26 -8.12 5.43
C ILE A 83 11.59 -6.80 5.05
N PHE A 84 10.41 -6.90 4.45
CA PHE A 84 9.70 -5.72 3.95
C PHE A 84 8.83 -5.09 5.03
N GLU A 85 8.40 -5.89 6.00
CA GLU A 85 7.60 -5.47 7.14
C GLU A 85 8.40 -4.57 8.10
N ASP A 86 7.74 -3.55 8.62
CA ASP A 86 8.28 -2.70 9.69
C ASP A 86 7.99 -3.26 11.10
N GLY A 87 7.18 -4.32 11.18
CA GLY A 87 6.79 -4.94 12.43
C GLY A 87 5.86 -6.14 12.26
N PHE A 88 5.50 -6.77 13.37
CA PHE A 88 4.64 -7.96 13.42
C PHE A 88 3.59 -7.81 14.52
N ILE A 89 2.38 -8.30 14.24
CA ILE A 89 1.39 -8.56 15.29
C ILE A 89 1.65 -9.97 15.81
N VAL A 90 2.01 -10.06 17.09
CA VAL A 90 2.28 -11.34 17.77
C VAL A 90 1.11 -11.66 18.68
N TYR A 91 0.41 -12.73 18.37
CA TYR A 91 -0.65 -13.29 19.20
C TYR A 91 -0.03 -14.18 20.27
N ILE A 92 -0.47 -14.04 21.51
CA ILE A 92 0.04 -14.77 22.67
C ILE A 92 -1.15 -15.47 23.32
N GLY A 93 -1.21 -16.78 23.16
CA GLY A 93 -2.21 -17.60 23.82
C GLY A 93 -1.83 -17.80 25.29
N LYS A 94 -2.76 -17.58 26.21
CA LYS A 94 -2.60 -17.81 27.64
C LYS A 94 -3.63 -18.83 28.15
N LYS A 95 -3.28 -19.54 29.21
CA LYS A 95 -4.20 -20.37 30.00
C LYS A 95 -3.87 -20.17 31.46
N ASN A 96 -4.83 -19.78 32.28
CA ASN A 96 -4.59 -19.44 33.69
C ASN A 96 -3.42 -18.45 33.87
N ASN A 97 -3.32 -17.46 32.97
CA ASN A 97 -2.23 -16.46 32.91
C ASN A 97 -0.83 -17.01 32.56
N GLU A 98 -0.70 -18.30 32.23
CA GLU A 98 0.54 -18.90 31.70
C GLU A 98 0.55 -18.88 30.17
N ILE A 99 1.66 -18.44 29.57
CA ILE A 99 1.82 -18.41 28.10
C ILE A 99 1.85 -19.84 27.55
N GLN A 100 0.84 -20.17 26.73
CA GLN A 100 0.71 -21.44 26.03
C GLN A 100 1.42 -21.44 24.68
N GLY A 101 1.72 -20.26 24.13
CA GLY A 101 2.48 -20.10 22.89
C GLY A 101 2.32 -18.72 22.27
N TYR A 102 2.96 -18.57 21.12
CA TYR A 102 2.98 -17.38 20.30
C TYR A 102 2.52 -17.72 18.88
N ALA A 103 1.95 -16.77 18.16
CA ALA A 103 1.62 -16.95 16.77
C ALA A 103 1.75 -15.64 16.00
N ILE A 104 2.12 -15.72 14.74
CA ILE A 104 2.14 -14.58 13.82
C ILE A 104 1.38 -14.99 12.57
N ILE A 105 0.45 -14.13 12.14
CA ILE A 105 -0.16 -14.20 10.82
C ILE A 105 0.72 -13.36 9.88
N THR A 106 1.18 -13.96 8.79
CA THR A 106 2.10 -13.32 7.85
C THR A 106 1.70 -13.64 6.42
N GLU A 107 2.25 -12.85 5.50
CA GLU A 107 2.04 -13.00 4.07
C GLU A 107 3.37 -13.22 3.36
N GLU A 108 3.33 -14.03 2.31
CA GLU A 108 4.43 -14.24 1.39
C GLU A 108 3.88 -14.30 -0.03
N ILE A 109 4.67 -13.88 -1.02
CA ILE A 109 4.28 -13.95 -2.43
C ILE A 109 4.55 -15.36 -2.93
N GLY A 110 3.59 -15.99 -3.59
CA GLY A 110 3.73 -17.31 -4.21
C GLY A 110 4.51 -17.25 -5.52
N LYS A 111 3.92 -17.76 -6.61
CA LYS A 111 4.45 -17.51 -7.96
C LYS A 111 4.17 -16.07 -8.40
N PHE A 112 3.00 -15.53 -8.07
CA PHE A 112 2.53 -14.23 -8.55
C PHE A 112 1.75 -13.44 -7.48
N HIS A 113 0.98 -14.12 -6.62
CA HIS A 113 0.09 -13.47 -5.66
C HIS A 113 0.46 -13.75 -4.20
N PRO A 114 0.14 -12.83 -3.27
CA PRO A 114 0.36 -13.07 -1.85
C PRO A 114 -0.60 -14.13 -1.32
N PHE A 115 -0.10 -14.99 -0.42
CA PHE A 115 -0.93 -15.88 0.38
C PHE A 115 -0.66 -15.66 1.86
N THR A 116 -1.72 -15.80 2.66
CA THR A 116 -1.76 -15.45 4.08
C THR A 116 -1.81 -16.72 4.91
N PHE A 117 -0.93 -16.85 5.90
CA PHE A 117 -0.88 -18.02 6.77
C PHE A 117 -0.43 -17.67 8.18
N ILE A 118 -0.85 -18.48 9.15
CA ILE A 118 -0.45 -18.37 10.55
C ILE A 118 0.61 -19.41 10.88
N VAL A 119 1.56 -19.03 11.73
CA VAL A 119 2.54 -19.95 12.32
C VAL A 119 2.44 -19.86 13.83
N GLY A 120 1.97 -20.93 14.46
CA GLY A 120 1.93 -21.10 15.90
C GLY A 120 3.23 -21.73 16.42
N VAL A 121 3.75 -21.21 17.53
CA VAL A 121 5.00 -21.60 18.15
C VAL A 121 4.80 -21.79 19.65
N LYS A 122 5.20 -22.95 20.16
CA LYS A 122 5.15 -23.27 21.59
C LYS A 122 6.20 -22.47 22.37
N PRO A 123 6.06 -22.34 23.71
CA PRO A 123 7.04 -21.65 24.55
C PRO A 123 8.46 -22.24 24.48
N ASN A 124 8.61 -23.49 24.02
CA ASN A 124 9.91 -24.11 23.79
C ASN A 124 10.51 -23.83 22.38
N GLY A 125 9.91 -22.92 21.61
CA GLY A 125 10.38 -22.50 20.28
C GLY A 125 10.08 -23.47 19.14
N LYS A 126 9.33 -24.54 19.39
CA LYS A 126 8.90 -25.48 18.35
C LYS A 126 7.54 -25.06 17.78
N ILE A 127 7.38 -25.19 16.46
CA ILE A 127 6.10 -24.98 15.77
C ILE A 127 5.05 -25.92 16.38
N SER A 128 3.94 -25.34 16.87
CA SER A 128 2.76 -26.11 17.23
C SER A 128 2.00 -26.50 15.97
N GLU A 129 1.69 -25.51 15.14
CA GLU A 129 0.82 -25.66 13.98
C GLU A 129 1.10 -24.56 12.94
N VAL A 130 0.88 -24.89 11.67
CA VAL A 130 0.90 -23.91 10.56
C VAL A 130 -0.40 -24.08 9.80
N ALA A 131 -1.08 -22.98 9.50
CA ALA A 131 -2.33 -23.04 8.74
C ALA A 131 -2.41 -21.90 7.73
N VAL A 132 -2.90 -22.21 6.53
CA VAL A 132 -3.17 -21.21 5.48
C VAL A 132 -4.55 -20.62 5.74
N LEU A 133 -4.64 -19.30 5.71
CA LEU A 133 -5.90 -18.56 5.86
C LEU A 133 -6.49 -18.26 4.48
N VAL A 134 -5.66 -17.71 3.58
CA VAL A 134 -6.07 -17.30 2.24
C VAL A 134 -4.97 -17.66 1.25
N TYR A 135 -5.33 -18.32 0.15
CA TYR A 135 -4.44 -18.58 -0.99
C TYR A 135 -5.03 -17.94 -2.24
N ARG A 136 -4.19 -17.28 -3.05
CA ARG A 136 -4.66 -16.38 -4.13
C ARG A 136 -4.15 -16.78 -5.52
N GLU A 137 -3.82 -18.05 -5.72
CA GLU A 137 -3.34 -18.55 -7.02
C GLU A 137 -4.15 -19.77 -7.48
N SER A 138 -4.41 -19.84 -8.78
CA SER A 138 -5.09 -20.93 -9.49
C SER A 138 -4.43 -22.30 -9.34
N ARG A 139 -3.15 -22.33 -8.94
CA ARG A 139 -2.36 -23.54 -8.75
C ARG A 139 -1.54 -23.44 -7.47
N GLY A 140 -1.40 -24.57 -6.78
CA GLY A 140 -0.61 -24.66 -5.56
C GLY A 140 -1.39 -24.52 -4.26
N GLY A 141 -2.73 -24.44 -4.32
CA GLY A 141 -3.58 -24.49 -3.12
C GLY A 141 -3.41 -25.76 -2.28
N GLU A 142 -2.74 -26.79 -2.82
CA GLU A 142 -2.35 -27.98 -2.06
C GLU A 142 -1.46 -27.68 -0.86
N ILE A 143 -0.78 -26.52 -0.82
CA ILE A 143 -0.01 -26.08 0.35
C ILE A 143 -0.91 -25.84 1.57
N ALA A 144 -2.20 -25.62 1.40
CA ALA A 144 -3.15 -25.45 2.50
C ALA A 144 -3.59 -26.79 3.11
N ARG A 145 -3.26 -27.93 2.48
CA ARG A 145 -3.67 -29.24 2.99
C ARG A 145 -2.92 -29.58 4.27
N LYS A 146 -3.67 -30.01 5.30
CA LYS A 146 -3.13 -30.43 6.60
C LYS A 146 -1.95 -31.42 6.50
N ARG A 147 -1.99 -32.36 5.55
CA ARG A 147 -0.90 -33.33 5.31
C ARG A 147 0.41 -32.66 4.92
N PHE A 148 0.36 -31.62 4.08
CA PHE A 148 1.54 -30.89 3.66
C PHE A 148 2.06 -30.01 4.82
N LEU A 149 1.17 -29.28 5.49
CA LEU A 149 1.53 -28.36 6.58
C LEU A 149 2.10 -29.07 7.81
N HIS A 150 1.70 -30.32 8.05
CA HIS A 150 2.22 -31.14 9.15
C HIS A 150 3.75 -31.31 9.12
N GLN A 151 4.39 -31.13 7.95
CA GLN A 151 5.85 -31.19 7.81
C GLN A 151 6.59 -30.12 8.62
N PHE A 152 5.93 -28.99 8.95
CA PHE A 152 6.52 -27.94 9.77
C PHE A 152 6.43 -28.24 11.27
N SER A 153 5.52 -29.12 11.70
CA SER A 153 5.25 -29.36 13.11
C SER A 153 6.49 -29.84 13.87
N GLY A 154 6.75 -29.27 15.04
CA GLY A 154 7.87 -29.64 15.89
C GLY A 154 9.24 -29.08 15.47
N LYS A 155 9.38 -28.48 14.29
CA LYS A 155 10.60 -27.76 13.88
C LYS A 155 10.72 -26.45 14.69
N SER A 156 11.95 -26.02 14.95
CA SER A 156 12.28 -24.75 15.61
C SER A 156 13.21 -23.92 14.74
N PHE A 157 13.57 -22.71 15.18
CA PHE A 157 14.50 -21.84 14.47
C PHE A 157 15.88 -22.49 14.19
N LYS A 158 16.30 -23.43 15.05
CA LYS A 158 17.56 -24.19 14.91
C LYS A 158 17.49 -25.25 13.80
N ASN A 159 16.29 -25.67 13.40
CA ASN A 159 16.12 -26.65 12.34
C ASN A 159 16.25 -25.99 10.96
N SER A 160 16.69 -26.78 9.97
CA SER A 160 16.63 -26.35 8.59
C SER A 160 15.21 -26.53 8.04
N ILE A 161 14.75 -25.55 7.26
CA ILE A 161 13.42 -25.51 6.64
C ILE A 161 13.64 -25.12 5.17
N ARG A 162 14.19 -26.03 4.38
CA ARG A 162 14.44 -25.83 2.95
C ARG A 162 13.56 -26.75 2.11
N THR A 163 12.96 -26.18 1.08
CA THR A 163 12.22 -26.93 0.05
C THR A 163 13.12 -27.99 -0.59
N ASN A 164 12.56 -29.17 -0.88
CA ASN A 164 13.24 -30.34 -1.45
C ASN A 164 14.36 -30.96 -0.58
N LYS A 165 14.54 -30.49 0.65
CA LYS A 165 15.49 -31.08 1.61
C LYS A 165 14.79 -31.44 2.92
N ASP A 166 14.19 -30.44 3.54
CA ASP A 166 13.58 -30.56 4.87
C ASP A 166 12.04 -30.52 4.81
N ILE A 167 11.49 -29.98 3.71
CA ILE A 167 10.07 -29.90 3.38
C ILE A 167 9.90 -30.48 1.96
N ILE A 168 9.05 -31.51 1.84
CA ILE A 168 8.68 -32.14 0.58
C ILE A 168 7.91 -31.11 -0.24
N ASN A 169 8.39 -30.88 -1.46
CA ASN A 169 7.80 -29.93 -2.37
C ASN A 169 6.51 -30.47 -3.01
N ILE A 170 5.69 -29.55 -3.52
CA ILE A 170 4.50 -29.87 -4.32
C ILE A 170 4.80 -29.48 -5.77
N THR A 171 4.69 -30.44 -6.68
CA THR A 171 4.84 -30.20 -8.12
C THR A 171 3.83 -29.16 -8.58
N GLY A 172 4.30 -28.10 -9.23
CA GLY A 172 3.45 -26.98 -9.66
C GLY A 172 3.26 -25.87 -8.62
N ALA A 173 3.72 -26.06 -7.37
CA ALA A 173 3.63 -25.07 -6.28
C ALA A 173 5.00 -24.73 -5.67
N THR A 174 6.09 -24.97 -6.41
CA THR A 174 7.46 -24.85 -5.88
C THR A 174 7.77 -23.48 -5.28
N MET A 175 7.32 -22.40 -5.93
CA MET A 175 7.52 -21.03 -5.45
C MET A 175 6.75 -20.81 -4.14
N SER A 176 5.47 -21.16 -4.10
CA SER A 176 4.64 -21.05 -2.90
C SER A 176 5.19 -21.86 -1.72
N VAL A 177 5.70 -23.07 -1.96
CA VAL A 177 6.38 -23.87 -0.93
C VAL A 177 7.67 -23.19 -0.45
N GLN A 178 8.48 -22.67 -1.37
CA GLN A 178 9.73 -21.97 -1.05
C GLN A 178 9.49 -20.72 -0.21
N TYR A 179 8.53 -19.89 -0.59
CA TYR A 179 8.21 -18.68 0.16
C TYR A 179 7.48 -18.98 1.47
N MET A 180 6.66 -20.02 1.53
CA MET A 180 6.11 -20.50 2.82
C MET A 180 7.23 -20.95 3.76
N CYS A 181 8.22 -21.71 3.28
CA CYS A 181 9.39 -22.07 4.10
C CYS A 181 10.14 -20.83 4.60
N ALA A 182 10.31 -19.83 3.74
CA ALA A 182 10.96 -18.58 4.09
C ALA A 182 10.15 -17.81 5.15
N GLY A 183 8.84 -17.70 5.00
CA GLY A 183 7.96 -17.00 5.95
C GLY A 183 7.81 -17.74 7.28
N VAL A 184 7.74 -19.07 7.29
CA VAL A 184 7.81 -19.87 8.52
C VAL A 184 9.13 -19.60 9.26
N ARG A 185 10.25 -19.55 8.53
CA ARG A 185 11.55 -19.23 9.14
C ARG A 185 11.62 -17.78 9.66
N LYS A 186 10.97 -16.83 8.96
CA LYS A 186 10.82 -15.43 9.40
C LYS A 186 10.07 -15.36 10.73
N VAL A 187 8.90 -15.99 10.84
CA VAL A 187 8.12 -16.02 12.09
C VAL A 187 8.92 -16.68 13.23
N LEU A 188 9.58 -17.81 12.96
CA LEU A 188 10.44 -18.45 13.95
C LEU A 188 11.58 -17.55 14.40
N GLY A 189 12.19 -16.77 13.50
CA GLY A 189 13.25 -15.82 13.84
C GLY A 189 12.74 -14.72 14.77
N VAL A 190 11.59 -14.12 14.46
CA VAL A 190 10.95 -13.09 15.30
C VAL A 190 10.66 -13.63 16.69
N ILE A 191 9.94 -14.76 16.78
CA ILE A 191 9.55 -15.33 18.07
C ILE A 191 10.77 -15.77 18.88
N ASN A 192 11.76 -16.42 18.23
CA ASN A 192 12.96 -16.87 18.90
C ASN A 192 13.77 -15.71 19.47
N GLU A 193 14.06 -14.69 18.66
CA GLU A 193 14.92 -13.58 19.07
C GLU A 193 14.27 -12.68 20.11
N TYR A 194 13.00 -12.32 19.92
CA TYR A 194 12.37 -11.26 20.71
C TYR A 194 11.53 -11.80 21.87
N TYR A 195 10.88 -12.95 21.72
CA TYR A 195 9.96 -13.47 22.73
C TYR A 195 10.56 -14.61 23.58
N LEU A 196 11.43 -15.43 23.01
CA LEU A 196 12.02 -16.58 23.72
C LEU A 196 13.39 -16.28 24.32
N ASN A 197 14.22 -15.51 23.62
CA ASN A 197 15.55 -15.13 24.10
C ASN A 197 15.54 -13.89 25.02
N GLY A 198 14.36 -13.35 25.36
CA GLY A 198 14.20 -12.31 26.36
C GLY A 198 14.70 -10.91 25.95
N LYS A 199 14.95 -10.67 24.65
CA LYS A 199 15.27 -9.31 24.15
C LYS A 199 14.10 -8.34 24.28
N ARG A 200 12.89 -8.84 24.53
CA ARG A 200 11.70 -8.06 24.86
C ARG A 200 11.13 -8.54 26.19
N GLU A 201 10.98 -7.65 27.16
CA GLU A 201 10.17 -7.94 28.34
C GLU A 201 8.70 -7.99 27.91
N VAL A 202 8.06 -9.16 28.00
CA VAL A 202 6.61 -9.29 27.87
C VAL A 202 5.98 -8.64 29.10
N ASN A 203 5.84 -7.32 29.08
CA ASN A 203 5.31 -6.55 30.20
C ASN A 203 3.78 -6.71 30.25
N VAL A 204 3.31 -7.72 30.97
CA VAL A 204 1.89 -8.12 31.09
C VAL A 204 0.98 -6.99 31.61
N LYS A 205 1.55 -5.93 32.19
CA LYS A 205 0.79 -4.79 32.77
C LYS A 205 0.54 -3.61 31.82
N LYS A 206 1.13 -3.60 30.62
CA LYS A 206 0.81 -2.63 29.55
C LYS A 206 0.24 -3.37 28.35
N GLN A 207 -0.95 -3.98 28.50
CA GLN A 207 -1.58 -4.69 27.40
C GLN A 207 -2.92 -4.08 27.06
N GLY A 208 -2.93 -3.37 25.93
CA GLY A 208 -4.13 -3.02 25.20
C GLY A 208 -4.81 -4.30 24.74
N ASN A 209 -5.79 -4.70 25.55
CA ASN A 209 -7.01 -5.42 25.21
C ASN A 209 -6.89 -6.94 24.87
N THR A 210 -7.56 -7.75 25.68
CA THR A 210 -7.94 -9.15 25.44
C THR A 210 -8.83 -9.29 24.19
N LEU A 211 -8.57 -10.27 23.31
CA LEU A 211 -9.38 -10.46 22.09
C LEU A 211 -10.48 -11.53 22.21
N VAL A 212 -10.30 -12.58 23.02
CA VAL A 212 -11.29 -13.68 23.13
C VAL A 212 -11.22 -14.33 24.52
N LYS A 213 -12.36 -14.48 25.21
CA LYS A 213 -12.54 -15.39 26.37
C LYS A 213 -13.33 -16.62 25.91
N LEU A 214 -12.79 -17.82 26.10
CA LEU A 214 -13.30 -19.04 25.45
C LEU A 214 -14.25 -19.92 26.28
N ASN A 215 -14.70 -19.51 27.48
CA ASN A 215 -15.63 -20.32 28.31
C ASN A 215 -16.77 -19.50 28.94
N GLY A 216 -18.03 -19.87 28.66
CA GLY A 216 -19.23 -19.48 29.43
C GLY A 216 -20.55 -19.49 28.64
N ASP A 217 -21.45 -20.41 28.98
CA ASP A 217 -22.78 -20.63 28.40
C ASP A 217 -23.78 -19.46 28.52
N SER A 218 -24.77 -19.49 27.62
CA SER A 218 -25.90 -18.58 27.38
C SER A 218 -26.71 -18.10 28.61
N THR A 219 -27.04 -16.81 28.64
CA THR A 219 -28.42 -16.24 28.75
C THR A 219 -28.35 -14.70 28.93
N PHE A 220 -29.05 -13.93 28.07
CA PHE A 220 -29.17 -12.48 28.16
C PHE A 220 -30.65 -12.09 28.27
N ASN A 221 -31.05 -11.50 29.40
CA ASN A 221 -31.76 -10.21 29.35
C ASN A 221 -31.75 -9.48 30.71
N ASP A 222 -31.18 -8.28 30.62
CA ASP A 222 -31.66 -6.99 31.09
C ASP A 222 -31.55 -6.49 32.55
N LYS A 223 -30.85 -5.34 32.60
CA LYS A 223 -30.93 -4.15 33.48
C LYS A 223 -30.00 -3.99 34.68
N LYS A 224 -29.02 -3.10 34.39
CA LYS A 224 -28.54 -1.91 35.11
C LYS A 224 -27.62 -2.09 36.32
N MET A 225 -26.36 -1.70 36.13
CA MET A 225 -25.85 -0.43 36.70
C MET A 225 -24.64 0.10 35.92
N GLN A 226 -24.76 1.34 35.42
CA GLN A 226 -23.68 2.31 35.16
C GLN A 226 -22.87 2.51 36.46
N SER A 227 -21.61 2.93 36.55
CA SER A 227 -20.60 3.66 35.75
C SER A 227 -19.25 3.43 36.51
N SER A 228 -18.03 3.51 35.99
CA SER A 228 -17.38 4.54 35.17
C SER A 228 -15.98 4.07 34.71
N GLU A 229 -15.50 4.64 33.59
CA GLU A 229 -14.09 4.72 33.10
C GLU A 229 -13.50 3.54 32.28
N GLY A 230 -13.83 3.53 30.98
CA GLY A 230 -12.88 3.29 29.88
C GLY A 230 -12.58 4.63 29.17
N VAL A 231 -12.17 4.77 27.91
CA VAL A 231 -12.43 3.99 26.69
C VAL A 231 -11.71 4.74 25.55
N ALA A 232 -10.78 4.15 24.80
CA ALA A 232 -10.42 4.63 23.46
C ALA A 232 -9.78 3.50 22.64
N HIS A 233 -10.25 3.29 21.41
CA HIS A 233 -9.78 2.31 20.41
C HIS A 233 -10.33 0.87 20.39
N ARG A 234 -11.25 0.43 21.27
CA ARG A 234 -11.91 -0.89 21.07
C ARG A 234 -13.43 -1.00 21.12
N ASN A 235 -14.20 0.07 21.37
CA ASN A 235 -15.66 -0.07 21.43
C ASN A 235 -16.47 0.38 20.20
N PHE A 236 -15.86 0.79 19.08
CA PHE A 236 -16.63 1.29 17.93
C PHE A 236 -16.91 0.28 16.80
N ASN A 237 -16.20 -0.86 16.74
CA ASN A 237 -16.49 -1.92 15.76
C ASN A 237 -17.30 -3.09 16.34
N GLU A 238 -17.24 -3.35 17.65
CA GLU A 238 -17.94 -4.51 18.25
C GLU A 238 -19.44 -4.26 18.51
N GLU A 239 -19.87 -3.01 18.79
CA GLU A 239 -21.31 -2.69 18.88
C GLU A 239 -21.99 -2.62 17.50
N GLN A 240 -21.24 -2.44 16.42
CA GLN A 240 -21.78 -2.45 15.05
C GLN A 240 -21.63 -3.81 14.35
N SER A 241 -20.72 -4.69 14.77
CA SER A 241 -20.80 -6.10 14.39
C SER A 241 -22.04 -6.77 14.98
N LYS A 242 -22.47 -6.39 16.19
CA LYS A 242 -23.71 -6.94 16.80
C LYS A 242 -25.00 -6.19 16.47
N ARG A 243 -24.95 -5.06 15.75
CA ARG A 243 -26.14 -4.35 15.24
C ARG A 243 -26.21 -4.22 13.71
N GLY A 244 -25.15 -4.59 13.00
CA GLY A 244 -25.10 -4.65 11.53
C GLY A 244 -25.58 -5.99 10.95
N ASP A 245 -25.53 -7.06 11.74
CA ASP A 245 -25.96 -8.40 11.29
C ASP A 245 -27.49 -8.56 11.19
N GLU A 246 -28.27 -7.53 11.55
CA GLU A 246 -29.73 -7.51 11.34
C GLU A 246 -30.20 -6.40 10.35
N ALA A 247 -29.30 -5.74 9.63
CA ALA A 247 -29.67 -4.77 8.61
C ALA A 247 -29.54 -5.37 7.20
N SER A 248 -30.65 -5.36 6.45
CA SER A 248 -30.78 -5.65 5.01
C SER A 248 -30.53 -7.08 4.48
N GLY A 249 -29.73 -7.91 5.15
CA GLY A 249 -29.36 -9.25 4.66
C GLY A 249 -28.29 -9.28 3.55
N LYS A 250 -27.74 -8.11 3.18
CA LYS A 250 -26.62 -7.99 2.23
C LYS A 250 -25.32 -8.49 2.85
N LYS A 251 -24.45 -9.06 2.01
CA LYS A 251 -23.13 -9.56 2.41
C LYS A 251 -22.04 -8.59 1.94
N LEU A 252 -21.04 -8.38 2.79
CA LEU A 252 -19.81 -7.68 2.39
C LEU A 252 -19.02 -8.53 1.40
N VAL A 253 -18.77 -7.99 0.23
CA VAL A 253 -17.86 -8.53 -0.79
C VAL A 253 -16.70 -7.57 -0.92
N LYS A 254 -15.48 -8.09 -0.86
CA LYS A 254 -14.27 -7.28 -0.83
C LYS A 254 -13.11 -8.03 -1.47
N GLU A 255 -12.27 -7.29 -2.18
CA GLU A 255 -11.03 -7.81 -2.74
C GLU A 255 -9.91 -6.76 -2.68
N THR A 256 -8.67 -7.24 -2.58
CA THR A 256 -7.47 -6.41 -2.48
C THR A 256 -6.39 -6.94 -3.41
N ARG A 257 -5.76 -6.06 -4.21
CA ARG A 257 -4.63 -6.37 -5.11
C ARG A 257 -3.51 -5.33 -4.99
N MET A 258 -2.31 -5.67 -5.47
CA MET A 258 -1.18 -4.75 -5.55
C MET A 258 -1.18 -4.07 -6.92
N ILE A 259 -1.52 -2.78 -6.98
CA ILE A 259 -1.70 -2.01 -8.22
C ILE A 259 -1.03 -0.64 -8.06
N MET A 260 -0.34 -0.14 -9.10
CA MET A 260 0.39 1.14 -9.06
C MET A 260 1.38 1.26 -7.89
N GLY A 261 1.98 0.14 -7.47
CA GLY A 261 2.95 0.11 -6.37
C GLY A 261 2.35 0.29 -4.97
N THR A 262 1.03 0.10 -4.81
CA THR A 262 0.33 0.17 -3.52
C THR A 262 -0.84 -0.81 -3.46
N PHE A 263 -1.52 -0.90 -2.31
CA PHE A 263 -2.73 -1.71 -2.17
C PHE A 263 -3.94 -1.00 -2.77
N ALA A 264 -4.64 -1.71 -3.65
CA ALA A 264 -5.94 -1.36 -4.17
C ALA A 264 -6.98 -2.28 -3.55
N GLU A 265 -7.97 -1.72 -2.87
CA GLU A 265 -9.06 -2.45 -2.23
C GLU A 265 -10.40 -1.91 -2.71
N ILE A 266 -11.30 -2.80 -3.08
CA ILE A 266 -12.70 -2.46 -3.37
C ILE A 266 -13.60 -3.31 -2.49
N SER A 267 -14.58 -2.67 -1.86
CA SER A 267 -15.59 -3.34 -1.04
C SER A 267 -17.00 -2.85 -1.36
N THR A 268 -17.99 -3.73 -1.28
CA THR A 268 -19.42 -3.45 -1.53
C THR A 268 -20.30 -4.36 -0.69
N TYR A 269 -21.49 -3.90 -0.33
CA TYR A 269 -22.52 -4.73 0.31
C TYR A 269 -23.57 -5.14 -0.73
N SER A 270 -23.73 -6.45 -0.95
CA SER A 270 -24.61 -6.99 -1.98
C SER A 270 -25.33 -8.28 -1.57
N ASN A 271 -26.56 -8.44 -2.07
CA ASN A 271 -27.29 -9.72 -2.03
C ASN A 271 -26.86 -10.66 -3.16
N ASP A 272 -26.35 -10.10 -4.26
CA ASP A 272 -25.75 -10.85 -5.37
C ASP A 272 -24.23 -10.82 -5.24
N VAL A 273 -23.70 -11.74 -4.43
CA VAL A 273 -22.27 -11.88 -4.17
C VAL A 273 -21.49 -12.18 -5.46
N LYS A 274 -22.10 -12.90 -6.40
CA LYS A 274 -21.43 -13.29 -7.64
C LYS A 274 -21.25 -12.10 -8.58
N ASN A 275 -22.31 -11.30 -8.78
CA ASN A 275 -22.21 -10.07 -9.57
C ASN A 275 -21.27 -9.06 -8.90
N ALA A 276 -21.36 -8.91 -7.58
CA ALA A 276 -20.48 -8.03 -6.82
C ALA A 276 -19.00 -8.41 -6.95
N GLY A 277 -18.67 -9.70 -6.85
CA GLY A 277 -17.30 -10.20 -7.08
C GLY A 277 -16.82 -9.90 -8.50
N ALA A 278 -17.63 -10.23 -9.52
CA ALA A 278 -17.28 -9.96 -10.91
C ALA A 278 -17.11 -8.47 -11.23
N ALA A 279 -17.90 -7.59 -10.59
CA ALA A 279 -17.79 -6.14 -10.71
C ALA A 279 -16.50 -5.62 -10.07
N ILE A 280 -16.15 -6.11 -8.87
CA ILE A 280 -14.90 -5.79 -8.19
C ILE A 280 -13.70 -6.24 -9.02
N ASP A 281 -13.70 -7.48 -9.50
CA ASP A 281 -12.66 -8.02 -10.38
C ASP A 281 -12.47 -7.14 -11.62
N ALA A 282 -13.56 -6.77 -12.30
CA ALA A 282 -13.52 -5.94 -13.49
C ALA A 282 -12.97 -4.52 -13.19
N ALA A 283 -13.33 -3.95 -12.04
CA ALA A 283 -12.85 -2.64 -11.62
C ALA A 283 -11.35 -2.65 -11.25
N LEU A 284 -10.88 -3.70 -10.57
CA LEU A 284 -9.46 -3.90 -10.27
C LEU A 284 -8.64 -4.13 -11.55
N ASN A 285 -9.16 -4.94 -12.49
CA ASN A 285 -8.54 -5.11 -13.80
C ASN A 285 -8.40 -3.79 -14.57
N GLU A 286 -9.39 -2.89 -14.45
CA GLU A 286 -9.31 -1.57 -15.07
C GLU A 286 -8.23 -0.69 -14.43
N MET A 287 -8.04 -0.77 -13.11
CA MET A 287 -6.92 -0.10 -12.44
C MET A 287 -5.56 -0.68 -12.89
N GLU A 288 -5.43 -1.99 -13.06
CA GLU A 288 -4.22 -2.63 -13.60
C GLU A 288 -3.92 -2.21 -15.04
N ARG A 289 -4.97 -1.99 -15.85
CA ARG A 289 -4.86 -1.42 -17.20
C ARG A 289 -4.35 0.02 -17.13
N MET A 290 -4.87 0.84 -16.20
CA MET A 290 -4.37 2.20 -15.95
C MET A 290 -2.90 2.21 -15.52
N ASP A 291 -2.49 1.30 -14.63
CA ASP A 291 -1.07 1.16 -14.26
C ASP A 291 -0.22 0.80 -15.49
N SER A 292 -0.71 -0.05 -16.37
CA SER A 292 -0.01 -0.42 -17.61
C SER A 292 0.09 0.74 -18.62
N LEU A 293 -0.88 1.66 -18.61
CA LEU A 293 -0.87 2.87 -19.44
C LEU A 293 0.06 3.95 -18.88
N LEU A 294 -0.01 4.19 -17.57
CA LEU A 294 0.55 5.38 -16.91
C LEU A 294 1.87 5.13 -16.17
N SER A 295 2.28 3.88 -15.91
CA SER A 295 3.45 3.63 -15.06
C SER A 295 4.77 4.17 -15.64
N ASN A 296 5.50 4.95 -14.82
CA ASN A 296 6.88 5.36 -15.09
C ASN A 296 7.91 4.23 -14.93
N TYR A 297 7.49 3.10 -14.35
CA TYR A 297 8.37 1.96 -14.07
C TYR A 297 8.29 0.88 -15.14
N LYS A 298 7.14 0.74 -15.80
CA LYS A 298 6.93 -0.21 -16.91
C LYS A 298 7.47 0.40 -18.20
N LYS A 299 8.56 -0.17 -18.73
CA LYS A 299 9.24 0.33 -19.94
C LYS A 299 8.32 0.45 -21.16
N ASP A 300 7.35 -0.44 -21.27
CA ASP A 300 6.44 -0.53 -22.41
C ASP A 300 5.14 0.26 -22.21
N SER A 301 4.98 0.97 -21.08
CA SER A 301 3.82 1.85 -20.89
C SER A 301 3.83 2.99 -21.90
N GLU A 302 2.64 3.48 -22.25
CA GLU A 302 2.50 4.60 -23.15
C GLU A 302 3.19 5.85 -22.60
N LEU A 303 3.06 6.09 -21.28
CA LEU A 303 3.74 7.18 -20.60
C LEU A 303 5.27 7.07 -20.69
N SER A 304 5.84 5.89 -20.45
CA SER A 304 7.29 5.67 -20.56
C SER A 304 7.79 5.87 -21.98
N ARG A 305 7.00 5.49 -23.00
CA ARG A 305 7.33 5.75 -24.41
C ARG A 305 7.34 7.25 -24.69
N VAL A 306 6.30 7.97 -24.28
CA VAL A 306 6.21 9.44 -24.44
C VAL A 306 7.39 10.13 -23.77
N ASN A 307 7.75 9.75 -22.55
CA ASN A 307 8.91 10.29 -21.83
C ASN A 307 10.26 10.09 -22.55
N ARG A 308 10.42 9.03 -23.35
CA ARG A 308 11.66 8.76 -24.11
C ARG A 308 11.74 9.48 -25.45
N GLU A 309 10.59 9.83 -26.03
CA GLU A 309 10.47 10.14 -27.46
C GLU A 309 9.90 11.53 -27.73
N ALA A 310 9.01 12.05 -26.88
CA ALA A 310 8.27 13.28 -27.16
C ALA A 310 9.14 14.54 -27.25
N ALA A 311 10.34 14.54 -26.67
CA ALA A 311 11.30 15.63 -26.83
C ALA A 311 12.06 15.59 -28.17
N LYS A 312 12.04 14.46 -28.88
CA LYS A 312 12.72 14.28 -30.19
C LYS A 312 11.77 14.57 -31.35
N SER A 313 10.54 14.11 -31.24
CA SER A 313 9.50 14.27 -32.26
C SER A 313 8.11 14.05 -31.65
N PRO A 314 7.03 14.58 -32.26
CA PRO A 314 5.67 14.30 -31.81
C PRO A 314 5.37 12.80 -31.75
N VAL A 315 4.88 12.33 -30.60
CA VAL A 315 4.58 10.91 -30.34
C VAL A 315 3.07 10.68 -30.47
N PRO A 316 2.62 9.78 -31.37
CA PRO A 316 1.23 9.36 -31.45
C PRO A 316 0.77 8.72 -30.14
N CYS A 317 -0.36 9.19 -29.61
CA CYS A 317 -0.91 8.73 -28.34
C CYS A 317 -2.37 8.26 -28.49
N SER A 318 -2.79 7.36 -27.61
CA SER A 318 -4.21 6.99 -27.47
C SER A 318 -5.05 8.18 -27.00
N GLU A 319 -6.33 8.23 -27.39
CA GLU A 319 -7.23 9.32 -26.97
C GLU A 319 -7.35 9.41 -25.44
N GLU A 320 -7.38 8.26 -24.76
CA GLU A 320 -7.43 8.21 -23.29
C GLU A 320 -6.16 8.77 -22.64
N PHE A 321 -4.98 8.55 -23.24
CA PHE A 321 -3.75 9.16 -22.75
C PHE A 321 -3.76 10.68 -22.97
N LEU A 322 -4.27 11.16 -24.11
CA LEU A 322 -4.41 12.59 -24.38
C LEU A 322 -5.37 13.26 -23.38
N GLU A 323 -6.51 12.63 -23.08
CA GLU A 323 -7.46 13.10 -22.06
C GLU A 323 -6.80 13.19 -20.68
N PHE A 324 -6.02 12.17 -20.28
CA PHE A 324 -5.29 12.18 -19.02
C PHE A 324 -4.28 13.35 -18.95
N ILE A 325 -3.51 13.59 -20.02
CA ILE A 325 -2.57 14.72 -20.05
C ILE A 325 -3.32 16.06 -20.03
N GLU A 326 -4.40 16.22 -20.80
CA GLU A 326 -5.19 17.45 -20.79
C GLU A 326 -5.77 17.75 -19.41
N GLN A 327 -6.29 16.74 -18.70
CA GLN A 327 -6.78 16.90 -17.33
C GLN A 327 -5.65 17.29 -16.37
N SER A 328 -4.46 16.73 -16.57
CA SER A 328 -3.28 17.11 -15.78
C SER A 328 -2.85 18.55 -16.06
N LEU A 329 -2.84 18.97 -17.33
CA LEU A 329 -2.55 20.35 -17.72
C LEU A 329 -3.57 21.33 -17.14
N PHE A 330 -4.85 20.95 -17.07
CA PHE A 330 -5.88 21.76 -16.42
C PHE A 330 -5.54 22.07 -14.96
N PHE A 331 -5.18 21.06 -14.15
CA PHE A 331 -4.76 21.30 -12.75
C PHE A 331 -3.44 22.06 -12.66
N SER A 332 -2.51 21.85 -13.60
CA SER A 332 -1.27 22.61 -13.64
C SER A 332 -1.49 24.09 -13.93
N GLU A 333 -2.41 24.41 -14.84
CA GLU A 333 -2.79 25.78 -15.14
C GLU A 333 -3.55 26.42 -13.98
N LEU A 334 -4.58 25.72 -13.47
CA LEU A 334 -5.43 26.20 -12.38
C LEU A 334 -4.62 26.52 -11.11
N SER A 335 -3.65 25.66 -10.77
CA SER A 335 -2.79 25.84 -9.60
C SER A 335 -1.63 26.82 -9.81
N GLY A 336 -1.48 27.39 -11.01
CA GLY A 336 -0.35 28.23 -11.38
C GLY A 336 1.00 27.51 -11.32
N GLY A 337 1.02 26.21 -11.61
CA GLY A 337 2.21 25.35 -11.57
C GLY A 337 2.61 24.86 -10.18
N ALA A 338 1.73 24.97 -9.17
CA ALA A 338 1.98 24.33 -7.88
C ALA A 338 1.83 22.80 -7.98
N PHE A 339 0.86 22.32 -8.74
CA PHE A 339 0.88 21.00 -9.33
C PHE A 339 1.48 21.10 -10.74
N ASP A 340 2.50 20.31 -11.06
CA ASP A 340 3.04 20.25 -12.41
C ASP A 340 3.37 18.80 -12.75
N ILE A 341 2.70 18.27 -13.77
CA ILE A 341 2.91 16.88 -14.19
C ILE A 341 4.34 16.65 -14.73
N THR A 342 5.11 17.70 -15.01
CA THR A 342 6.48 17.59 -15.53
C THR A 342 7.57 17.54 -14.45
N VAL A 343 7.22 17.30 -13.19
CA VAL A 343 8.14 17.36 -12.03
C VAL A 343 9.17 16.21 -11.98
N SER A 344 9.01 15.15 -12.80
CA SER A 344 9.88 13.97 -12.81
C SER A 344 11.40 14.25 -12.80
N PRO A 345 11.94 15.21 -13.59
CA PRO A 345 13.38 15.44 -13.65
C PRO A 345 13.98 15.84 -12.30
N VAL A 346 13.27 16.68 -11.53
CA VAL A 346 13.75 17.09 -10.20
C VAL A 346 13.48 16.03 -9.15
N VAL A 347 12.34 15.31 -9.21
CA VAL A 347 12.08 14.17 -8.30
C VAL A 347 13.18 13.10 -8.45
N SER A 348 13.61 12.84 -9.68
CA SER A 348 14.75 11.98 -10.00
C SER A 348 16.06 12.54 -9.45
N LEU A 349 16.30 13.84 -9.62
CA LEU A 349 17.51 14.51 -9.12
C LEU A 349 17.62 14.40 -7.60
N TRP A 350 16.52 14.50 -6.85
CA TRP A 350 16.53 14.31 -5.39
C TRP A 350 16.69 12.84 -4.96
N GLY A 351 16.59 11.88 -5.88
CA GLY A 351 16.76 10.45 -5.60
C GLY A 351 15.53 9.77 -5.00
N PHE A 352 14.33 10.33 -5.15
CA PHE A 352 13.11 9.73 -4.58
C PHE A 352 12.66 8.46 -5.30
N PHE A 353 13.02 8.25 -6.57
CA PHE A 353 12.67 7.01 -7.30
C PHE A 353 13.52 5.80 -6.94
N ASN A 354 14.74 6.01 -6.42
CA ASN A 354 15.68 4.94 -6.12
C ASN A 354 16.00 4.82 -4.61
N GLU A 355 15.31 5.60 -3.78
CA GLU A 355 15.43 5.61 -2.32
C GLU A 355 16.86 5.87 -1.81
N LYS A 356 17.71 6.53 -2.62
CA LYS A 356 19.08 6.93 -2.27
C LYS A 356 19.17 8.43 -1.95
N GLY A 357 18.10 8.99 -1.39
CA GLY A 357 17.89 10.43 -1.21
C GLY A 357 19.16 11.22 -0.90
N HIS A 358 19.35 12.33 -1.60
CA HIS A 358 20.46 13.26 -1.36
C HIS A 358 19.98 14.71 -1.54
N ILE A 359 20.83 15.66 -1.15
CA ILE A 359 20.56 17.09 -1.31
C ILE A 359 21.32 17.55 -2.57
N PRO A 360 20.63 17.86 -3.68
CA PRO A 360 21.27 18.40 -4.87
C PRO A 360 21.76 19.83 -4.65
N SER A 361 22.78 20.24 -5.40
CA SER A 361 23.22 21.63 -5.41
C SER A 361 22.21 22.55 -6.13
N ASP A 362 22.20 23.83 -5.76
CA ASP A 362 21.36 24.83 -6.44
C ASP A 362 21.67 24.91 -7.94
N GLU A 363 22.92 24.67 -8.35
CA GLU A 363 23.30 24.61 -9.78
C GLU A 363 22.64 23.44 -10.51
N GLU A 364 22.60 22.24 -9.91
CA GLU A 364 21.96 21.07 -10.51
C GLU A 364 20.44 21.29 -10.64
N ILE A 365 19.81 21.86 -9.61
CA ILE A 365 18.40 22.22 -9.64
C ILE A 365 18.13 23.24 -10.76
N ASN A 366 18.88 24.35 -10.78
CA ASN A 366 18.71 25.43 -11.76
C ASN A 366 18.88 24.97 -13.22
N ARG A 367 19.72 23.96 -13.48
CA ARG A 367 19.85 23.35 -14.81
C ARG A 367 18.59 22.61 -15.26
N LEU A 368 17.84 22.01 -14.32
CA LEU A 368 16.62 21.26 -14.62
C LEU A 368 15.34 22.08 -14.52
N LEU A 369 15.32 23.19 -13.77
CA LEU A 369 14.12 24.03 -13.62
C LEU A 369 13.42 24.40 -14.94
N PRO A 370 14.13 24.77 -16.04
CA PRO A 370 13.47 25.07 -17.32
C PRO A 370 12.71 23.88 -17.95
N SER A 371 13.05 22.65 -17.56
CA SER A 371 12.39 21.43 -18.03
C SER A 371 11.06 21.15 -17.33
N ILE A 372 10.84 21.77 -16.17
CA ILE A 372 9.69 21.58 -15.30
C ILE A 372 8.72 22.72 -15.57
N SER A 373 7.89 22.52 -16.58
CA SER A 373 6.78 23.40 -16.90
C SER A 373 5.77 22.63 -17.73
N TYR A 374 4.52 22.58 -17.26
CA TYR A 374 3.39 22.05 -18.02
C TYR A 374 3.25 22.70 -19.41
N LYS A 375 3.75 23.93 -19.59
CA LYS A 375 3.76 24.67 -20.87
C LYS A 375 4.76 24.10 -21.90
N ASN A 376 5.66 23.23 -21.46
CA ASN A 376 6.56 22.48 -22.35
C ASN A 376 5.83 21.36 -23.09
N ILE A 377 4.64 20.95 -22.64
CA ILE A 377 3.82 19.93 -23.31
C ILE A 377 2.98 20.58 -24.41
N GLU A 378 3.07 20.06 -25.62
CA GLU A 378 2.21 20.42 -26.76
C GLU A 378 1.38 19.20 -27.16
N ILE A 379 0.06 19.39 -27.19
CA ILE A 379 -0.90 18.37 -27.62
C ILE A 379 -1.48 18.80 -28.96
N LYS A 380 -1.50 17.89 -29.94
CA LYS A 380 -2.24 18.06 -31.20
C LYS A 380 -3.27 16.95 -31.34
N ARG A 381 -4.55 17.30 -31.25
CA ARG A 381 -5.65 16.41 -31.62
C ARG A 381 -5.73 16.34 -33.15
N ASN A 382 -5.91 15.14 -33.70
CA ASN A 382 -6.26 14.98 -35.11
C ASN A 382 -7.78 15.01 -35.24
N GLY A 383 -8.32 15.93 -36.05
CA GLY A 383 -9.75 16.04 -36.30
C GLY A 383 -10.33 14.92 -37.19
N ASP A 384 -9.46 14.12 -37.81
CA ASP A 384 -9.84 12.97 -38.63
C ASP A 384 -10.14 11.75 -37.76
N LYS A 385 -11.35 11.18 -37.87
CA LYS A 385 -11.70 9.93 -37.19
C LYS A 385 -10.68 8.82 -37.53
N GLY A 386 -10.03 8.28 -36.50
CA GLY A 386 -9.12 7.13 -36.62
C GLY A 386 -7.63 7.47 -36.74
N LYS A 387 -7.24 8.75 -36.69
CA LYS A 387 -5.82 9.12 -36.52
C LYS A 387 -5.53 9.51 -35.07
N PRO A 388 -4.51 8.93 -34.43
CA PRO A 388 -4.15 9.31 -33.06
C PRO A 388 -3.68 10.75 -33.00
N GLY A 389 -4.07 11.51 -31.98
CA GLY A 389 -3.40 12.76 -31.66
C GLY A 389 -1.94 12.54 -31.21
N THR A 390 -1.18 13.62 -31.03
CA THR A 390 0.24 13.55 -30.68
C THR A 390 0.62 14.43 -29.50
N VAL A 391 1.62 13.99 -28.73
CA VAL A 391 2.28 14.76 -27.67
C VAL A 391 3.72 15.10 -28.07
N PHE A 392 4.15 16.34 -27.85
CA PHE A 392 5.52 16.80 -28.06
C PHE A 392 6.02 17.59 -26.85
N PHE A 393 7.30 17.46 -26.51
CA PHE A 393 7.96 18.23 -25.46
C PHE A 393 8.91 19.27 -26.05
N LYS A 394 8.68 20.54 -25.71
CA LYS A 394 9.50 21.67 -26.19
C LYS A 394 10.90 21.70 -25.58
N HIS A 395 11.09 21.07 -24.43
CA HIS A 395 12.37 21.02 -23.72
C HIS A 395 12.90 19.58 -23.66
N ILE A 396 14.20 19.41 -23.94
CA ILE A 396 14.83 18.09 -24.11
C ILE A 396 14.76 17.19 -22.86
N SER A 397 14.78 17.80 -21.68
CA SER A 397 14.73 17.09 -20.40
C SER A 397 13.33 16.98 -19.78
N THR A 398 12.27 17.46 -20.44
CA THR A 398 10.91 17.35 -19.90
C THR A 398 10.49 15.89 -19.82
N GLN A 399 9.90 15.52 -18.69
CA GLN A 399 9.36 14.18 -18.42
C GLN A 399 8.10 14.30 -17.57
N ILE A 400 7.09 13.52 -17.91
CA ILE A 400 5.79 13.44 -17.23
C ILE A 400 5.87 12.46 -16.04
N ASP A 401 5.26 12.83 -14.92
CA ASP A 401 5.05 12.00 -13.74
C ASP A 401 3.57 11.99 -13.31
N PRO A 402 2.88 10.84 -13.37
CA PRO A 402 1.50 10.75 -12.94
C PRO A 402 1.33 10.60 -11.41
N GLY A 403 2.41 10.63 -10.62
CA GLY A 403 2.37 10.24 -9.19
C GLY A 403 1.35 11.00 -8.33
N ALA A 404 1.05 12.24 -8.69
CA ALA A 404 0.13 13.15 -7.97
C ALA A 404 -1.28 13.24 -8.59
N ILE A 405 -1.62 12.43 -9.58
CA ILE A 405 -2.96 12.44 -10.23
C ILE A 405 -3.44 11.06 -10.71
N GLY A 406 -2.51 10.16 -11.00
CA GLY A 406 -2.78 8.88 -11.64
C GLY A 406 -3.58 7.90 -10.79
N LYS A 407 -3.42 7.93 -9.46
CA LYS A 407 -4.19 7.04 -8.57
C LYS A 407 -5.64 7.51 -8.52
N GLY A 408 -5.85 8.82 -8.38
CA GLY A 408 -7.17 9.43 -8.51
C GLY A 408 -7.87 9.08 -9.82
N TYR A 409 -7.15 9.18 -10.94
CA TYR A 409 -7.67 8.80 -12.26
C TYR A 409 -8.05 7.32 -12.35
N ALA A 410 -7.24 6.41 -11.81
CA ALA A 410 -7.55 4.98 -11.77
C ALA A 410 -8.77 4.67 -10.90
N VAL A 411 -8.95 5.38 -9.78
CA VAL A 411 -10.14 5.30 -8.92
C VAL A 411 -11.40 5.69 -9.69
N ASP A 412 -11.37 6.77 -10.47
CA ASP A 412 -12.52 7.19 -11.29
C ASP A 412 -12.85 6.18 -12.40
N LYS A 413 -11.84 5.58 -13.03
CA LYS A 413 -12.05 4.53 -14.04
C LYS A 413 -12.68 3.28 -13.44
N ALA A 414 -12.20 2.84 -12.28
CA ALA A 414 -12.78 1.72 -11.55
C ALA A 414 -14.23 2.00 -11.11
N LEU A 415 -14.51 3.20 -10.61
CA LEU A 415 -15.87 3.63 -10.26
C LEU A 415 -16.83 3.53 -11.45
N ASN A 416 -16.39 3.96 -12.63
CA ASN A 416 -17.19 3.87 -13.85
C ASN A 416 -17.48 2.41 -14.24
N VAL A 417 -16.55 1.48 -13.99
CA VAL A 417 -16.79 0.05 -14.19
C VAL A 417 -17.83 -0.46 -13.19
N LEU A 418 -17.68 -0.18 -11.90
CA LEU A 418 -18.66 -0.59 -10.87
C LEU A 418 -20.08 -0.12 -11.20
N LYS A 419 -20.24 1.16 -11.60
CA LYS A 419 -21.53 1.72 -12.02
C LYS A 419 -22.14 0.98 -13.22
N LYS A 420 -21.33 0.58 -14.22
CA LYS A 420 -21.78 -0.21 -15.38
C LYS A 420 -22.27 -1.61 -15.00
N TYR A 421 -21.73 -2.19 -13.94
CA TYR A 421 -22.20 -3.47 -13.37
C TYR A 421 -23.43 -3.31 -12.46
N GLY A 422 -23.96 -2.09 -12.33
CA GLY A 422 -25.12 -1.81 -11.49
C GLY A 422 -24.81 -1.77 -9.99
N ILE A 423 -23.53 -1.64 -9.61
CA ILE A 423 -23.14 -1.45 -8.21
C ILE A 423 -23.46 -0.01 -7.82
N ASP A 424 -24.25 0.17 -6.76
CA ASP A 424 -24.73 1.46 -6.25
C ASP A 424 -24.17 1.84 -4.88
N ASN A 425 -23.40 0.94 -4.27
CA ASN A 425 -22.71 1.15 -3.00
C ASN A 425 -21.33 0.50 -3.04
N ALA A 426 -20.27 1.25 -2.81
CA ALA A 426 -18.91 0.71 -2.79
C ALA A 426 -17.93 1.65 -2.08
N CYS A 427 -16.84 1.12 -1.55
CA CYS A 427 -15.66 1.87 -1.15
C CYS A 427 -14.47 1.38 -1.97
N ILE A 428 -13.85 2.28 -2.71
CA ILE A 428 -12.63 2.07 -3.49
C ILE A 428 -11.50 2.76 -2.74
N ASN A 429 -10.40 2.07 -2.46
CA ASN A 429 -9.22 2.64 -1.81
C ASN A 429 -7.96 2.21 -2.55
N LEU A 430 -7.27 3.16 -3.19
CA LEU A 430 -5.98 2.96 -3.86
C LEU A 430 -4.89 3.75 -3.13
N GLY A 431 -4.21 3.10 -2.17
CA GLY A 431 -3.13 3.72 -1.41
C GLY A 431 -3.52 5.04 -0.72
N GLY A 432 -4.71 5.11 -0.14
CA GLY A 432 -5.23 6.30 0.53
C GLY A 432 -5.96 7.29 -0.38
N ASN A 433 -6.04 7.03 -1.69
CA ASN A 433 -6.99 7.67 -2.58
C ASN A 433 -8.31 6.90 -2.53
N ILE A 434 -9.31 7.49 -1.88
CA ILE A 434 -10.56 6.81 -1.53
C ILE A 434 -11.70 7.45 -2.31
N TYR A 435 -12.58 6.62 -2.88
CA TYR A 435 -13.89 7.05 -3.36
C TYR A 435 -14.97 6.19 -2.71
N VAL A 436 -16.04 6.82 -2.22
CA VAL A 436 -17.20 6.13 -1.69
C VAL A 436 -18.43 6.39 -2.56
N LEU A 437 -19.07 5.31 -3.01
CA LEU A 437 -20.31 5.31 -3.76
C LEU A 437 -21.46 4.93 -2.83
N GLY A 438 -22.55 5.68 -2.89
CA GLY A 438 -23.72 5.46 -2.05
C GLY A 438 -23.38 5.52 -0.56
N VAL A 439 -24.03 4.65 0.22
CA VAL A 439 -23.85 4.55 1.68
C VAL A 439 -23.51 3.13 2.09
N SER A 440 -22.80 2.97 3.21
CA SER A 440 -22.53 1.65 3.77
C SER A 440 -23.82 1.01 4.33
N ASP A 441 -23.88 -0.31 4.40
CA ASP A 441 -25.13 -1.00 4.72
C ASP A 441 -25.65 -0.66 6.12
N GLY A 442 -26.92 -0.25 6.19
CA GLY A 442 -27.56 0.22 7.42
C GLY A 442 -26.99 1.54 7.99
N LYS A 443 -26.30 2.35 7.19
CA LYS A 443 -25.74 3.67 7.58
C LYS A 443 -26.19 4.79 6.62
N ASP A 444 -25.98 6.02 7.04
CA ASP A 444 -26.26 7.23 6.25
C ASP A 444 -25.05 7.71 5.43
N ALA A 445 -23.85 7.15 5.68
CA ALA A 445 -22.59 7.49 5.03
C ALA A 445 -21.57 6.34 5.13
N TRP A 446 -20.45 6.49 4.43
CA TRP A 446 -19.23 5.72 4.65
C TRP A 446 -18.31 6.47 5.60
N ARG A 447 -17.76 5.75 6.57
CA ARG A 447 -16.82 6.31 7.55
C ARG A 447 -15.37 6.07 7.13
N VAL A 448 -14.64 7.14 6.83
CA VAL A 448 -13.24 7.10 6.38
C VAL A 448 -12.32 7.68 7.45
N GLY A 449 -11.33 6.91 7.90
CA GLY A 449 -10.35 7.37 8.90
C GLY A 449 -9.28 8.29 8.31
N ILE A 450 -8.96 9.38 9.00
CA ILE A 450 -7.83 10.26 8.69
C ILE A 450 -6.70 10.00 9.68
N GLN A 451 -5.54 9.57 9.17
CA GLN A 451 -4.37 9.27 9.98
C GLN A 451 -3.82 10.54 10.66
N HIS A 452 -3.31 10.40 11.88
CA HIS A 452 -2.59 11.47 12.54
C HIS A 452 -1.22 11.72 11.87
N PRO A 453 -0.89 12.96 11.47
CA PRO A 453 0.26 13.25 10.62
C PRO A 453 1.64 13.07 11.27
N ARG A 454 1.67 12.83 12.58
CA ARG A 454 2.90 12.56 13.36
C ARG A 454 2.86 11.23 14.13
N TYR A 455 1.71 10.57 14.17
CA TYR A 455 1.53 9.33 14.93
C TYR A 455 0.91 8.28 14.00
N LYS A 456 1.75 7.47 13.36
CA LYS A 456 1.39 6.53 12.28
C LYS A 456 0.24 5.58 12.63
N ASN A 457 0.08 5.25 13.91
CA ASN A 457 -0.95 4.30 14.40
C ASN A 457 -2.15 5.00 15.04
N GLU A 458 -2.19 6.33 15.06
CA GLU A 458 -3.30 7.08 15.63
C GLU A 458 -4.17 7.67 14.51
N ILE A 459 -5.48 7.71 14.76
CA ILE A 459 -6.46 8.33 13.87
C ILE A 459 -6.75 9.73 14.42
N LEU A 460 -6.59 10.75 13.58
CA LEU A 460 -6.95 12.13 13.91
C LEU A 460 -8.47 12.30 14.02
N GLY A 461 -9.21 11.58 13.19
CA GLY A 461 -10.66 11.58 13.17
C GLY A 461 -11.22 10.84 11.98
N TYR A 462 -12.53 10.95 11.79
CA TYR A 462 -13.26 10.23 10.75
C TYR A 462 -14.10 11.19 9.92
N LEU A 463 -14.08 10.98 8.61
CA LEU A 463 -14.97 11.62 7.66
C LEU A 463 -16.20 10.74 7.41
N GLU A 464 -17.38 11.34 7.42
CA GLU A 464 -18.61 10.73 6.93
C GLU A 464 -18.84 11.21 5.49
N LEU A 465 -18.66 10.32 4.51
CA LEU A 465 -18.69 10.63 3.08
C LEU A 465 -19.77 9.84 2.35
N LYS A 466 -20.31 10.44 1.28
CA LYS A 466 -21.29 9.81 0.37
C LYS A 466 -21.12 10.39 -1.03
N ASP A 467 -20.93 9.52 -2.02
CA ASP A 467 -20.77 9.90 -3.43
C ASP A 467 -19.63 10.90 -3.67
N GLU A 468 -18.54 10.73 -2.93
CA GLU A 468 -17.41 11.67 -2.85
C GLU A 468 -16.09 10.91 -2.72
N ALA A 469 -15.00 11.61 -3.05
CA ALA A 469 -13.64 11.13 -2.89
C ALA A 469 -12.91 11.86 -1.77
N THR A 470 -11.86 11.24 -1.25
CA THR A 470 -10.89 11.87 -0.36
C THR A 470 -9.48 11.32 -0.61
N ALA A 471 -8.48 12.19 -0.52
CA ALA A 471 -7.07 11.81 -0.61
C ALA A 471 -6.22 12.70 0.29
N THR A 472 -5.10 12.16 0.77
CA THR A 472 -4.17 12.89 1.63
C THR A 472 -2.77 12.91 1.04
N SER A 473 -2.20 14.11 0.90
CA SER A 473 -0.78 14.33 0.58
C SER A 473 -0.05 14.72 1.86
N GLY A 474 1.07 14.07 2.19
CA GLY A 474 1.77 14.27 3.46
C GLY A 474 3.29 14.12 3.38
N ASP A 475 3.99 14.79 4.29
CA ASP A 475 5.46 14.71 4.41
C ASP A 475 5.98 13.39 4.97
N TYR A 476 5.10 12.53 5.47
CA TYR A 476 5.43 11.31 6.22
C TYR A 476 5.26 10.02 5.42
N GLU A 477 4.73 10.09 4.19
CA GLU A 477 4.52 8.91 3.34
C GLU A 477 5.83 8.44 2.70
N ARG A 478 6.57 9.37 2.07
CA ARG A 478 7.89 9.11 1.48
C ARG A 478 8.79 10.31 1.75
N PHE A 479 9.83 10.09 2.54
CA PHE A 479 10.82 11.11 2.91
C PHE A 479 12.17 10.47 3.22
N PHE A 480 13.21 11.30 3.27
CA PHE A 480 14.47 10.96 3.91
C PHE A 480 14.85 12.07 4.90
N GLU A 481 15.77 11.76 5.81
CA GLU A 481 16.21 12.69 6.84
C GLU A 481 17.73 12.86 6.76
N ILE A 482 18.18 14.12 6.70
CA ILE A 482 19.61 14.47 6.72
C ILE A 482 19.80 15.60 7.73
N ASN A 483 20.68 15.38 8.71
CA ASN A 483 20.97 16.33 9.79
C ASN A 483 19.73 16.78 10.59
N GLY A 484 18.78 15.87 10.82
CA GLY A 484 17.54 16.17 11.54
C GLY A 484 16.49 16.96 10.73
N VAL A 485 16.76 17.20 9.44
CA VAL A 485 15.82 17.86 8.52
C VAL A 485 15.18 16.81 7.63
N ARG A 486 13.84 16.80 7.60
CA ARG A 486 13.03 15.92 6.76
C ARG A 486 12.87 16.53 5.36
N TYR A 487 13.09 15.72 4.33
CA TYR A 487 12.86 16.06 2.93
C TYR A 487 11.79 15.13 2.36
N SER A 488 10.58 15.65 2.16
CA SER A 488 9.47 14.92 1.53
C SER A 488 9.67 14.81 0.02
N HIS A 489 9.12 13.74 -0.57
CA HIS A 489 9.02 13.55 -2.02
C HIS A 489 8.16 14.60 -2.75
N ILE A 490 7.38 15.41 -2.03
CA ILE A 490 6.56 16.47 -2.63
C ILE A 490 7.42 17.72 -2.86
N ILE A 491 7.77 17.93 -4.13
CA ILE A 491 8.61 19.04 -4.61
C ILE A 491 7.72 20.22 -5.04
N ASP A 492 8.13 21.45 -4.71
CA ASP A 492 7.59 22.66 -5.34
C ASP A 492 8.21 22.81 -6.75
N PRO A 493 7.45 22.65 -7.85
CA PRO A 493 7.97 22.69 -9.20
C PRO A 493 8.66 24.02 -9.56
N ARG A 494 8.28 25.11 -8.88
CA ARG A 494 8.79 26.47 -9.14
C ARG A 494 10.18 26.68 -8.56
N THR A 495 10.54 25.90 -7.54
CA THR A 495 11.84 26.02 -6.85
C THR A 495 12.71 24.78 -7.04
N GLY A 496 12.12 23.65 -7.42
CA GLY A 496 12.80 22.36 -7.52
C GLY A 496 13.23 21.80 -6.17
N LYS A 497 12.64 22.27 -5.07
CA LYS A 497 12.97 21.85 -3.70
C LYS A 497 11.75 21.25 -3.00
N PRO A 498 11.93 20.32 -2.04
CA PRO A 498 10.86 19.85 -1.17
C PRO A 498 10.15 21.01 -0.47
N VAL A 499 8.83 20.89 -0.35
CA VAL A 499 8.00 21.88 0.36
C VAL A 499 8.28 21.78 1.86
N ASN A 500 8.42 22.94 2.52
CA ASN A 500 8.61 23.05 3.96
C ASN A 500 7.37 23.67 4.65
N GLY A 501 7.10 23.28 5.89
CA GLY A 501 6.09 23.90 6.76
C GLY A 501 4.66 23.36 6.62
N THR A 502 4.30 22.81 5.46
CA THR A 502 3.08 22.00 5.31
C THR A 502 3.38 20.56 5.70
N ILE A 503 2.55 19.99 6.58
CA ILE A 503 2.70 18.64 7.09
C ILE A 503 1.86 17.65 6.29
N ALA A 504 0.58 17.97 6.12
CA ALA A 504 -0.37 17.16 5.38
C ALA A 504 -1.55 17.99 4.88
N VAL A 505 -2.15 17.53 3.79
CA VAL A 505 -3.38 18.08 3.24
C VAL A 505 -4.31 16.94 2.87
N THR A 506 -5.48 16.91 3.48
CA THR A 506 -6.58 16.01 3.09
C THR A 506 -7.61 16.83 2.32
N ILE A 507 -7.99 16.38 1.13
CA ILE A 507 -9.05 16.99 0.32
C ILE A 507 -10.27 16.07 0.29
N ILE A 508 -11.46 16.67 0.21
CA ILE A 508 -12.71 16.02 -0.19
C ILE A 508 -13.18 16.71 -1.47
N ALA A 509 -13.54 15.94 -2.50
CA ALA A 509 -14.08 16.47 -3.75
C ALA A 509 -14.93 15.40 -4.46
N PRO A 510 -15.68 15.75 -5.52
CA PRO A 510 -16.57 14.81 -6.22
C PRO A 510 -15.88 13.68 -6.98
N SER A 511 -14.57 13.76 -7.28
CA SER A 511 -13.85 12.72 -8.03
C SER A 511 -12.48 12.38 -7.44
N GLY A 512 -12.04 11.15 -7.70
CA GLY A 512 -10.71 10.67 -7.33
C GLY A 512 -9.60 11.52 -7.93
N THR A 513 -9.74 11.89 -9.21
CA THR A 513 -8.76 12.71 -9.91
C THR A 513 -8.60 14.09 -9.27
N ASP A 514 -9.72 14.73 -8.89
CA ASP A 514 -9.70 16.02 -8.22
C ASP A 514 -8.93 15.91 -6.90
N VAL A 515 -9.25 14.93 -6.03
CA VAL A 515 -8.62 14.87 -4.70
C VAL A 515 -7.11 14.58 -4.76
N ASP A 516 -6.63 13.74 -5.69
CA ASP A 516 -5.20 13.44 -5.84
C ASP A 516 -4.44 14.72 -6.27
N ALA A 517 -4.91 15.40 -7.32
CA ALA A 517 -4.29 16.61 -7.85
C ALA A 517 -4.39 17.82 -6.90
N LEU A 518 -5.55 18.02 -6.29
CA LEU A 518 -5.79 19.14 -5.37
C LEU A 518 -5.02 18.98 -4.06
N SER A 519 -4.90 17.76 -3.53
CA SER A 519 -4.15 17.53 -2.29
C SER A 519 -2.69 17.94 -2.47
N THR A 520 -2.08 17.59 -3.60
CA THR A 520 -0.72 18.00 -3.95
C THR A 520 -0.63 19.52 -4.21
N SER A 521 -1.56 20.09 -4.97
CA SER A 521 -1.60 21.52 -5.29
C SER A 521 -1.64 22.38 -4.02
N VAL A 522 -2.57 22.08 -3.12
CA VAL A 522 -2.76 22.81 -1.86
C VAL A 522 -1.58 22.58 -0.92
N TYR A 523 -1.01 21.37 -0.90
CA TYR A 523 0.18 21.07 -0.12
C TYR A 523 1.37 21.97 -0.52
N VAL A 524 1.62 22.10 -1.83
CA VAL A 524 2.69 22.94 -2.40
C VAL A 524 2.40 24.44 -2.23
N LEU A 525 1.15 24.86 -2.33
CA LEU A 525 0.75 26.26 -2.10
C LEU A 525 0.85 26.67 -0.63
N GLY A 526 0.73 25.71 0.30
CA GLY A 526 0.62 25.96 1.73
C GLY A 526 -0.73 26.56 2.13
N GLN A 527 -0.91 26.79 3.44
CA GLN A 527 -2.22 27.12 4.02
C GLN A 527 -2.93 28.33 3.38
N GLU A 528 -2.29 29.50 3.32
CA GLU A 528 -2.98 30.73 2.87
C GLU A 528 -3.32 30.70 1.37
N LYS A 529 -2.34 30.37 0.53
CA LYS A 529 -2.54 30.31 -0.93
C LYS A 529 -3.39 29.12 -1.33
N GLY A 530 -3.24 27.98 -0.65
CA GLY A 530 -4.02 26.78 -0.88
C GLY A 530 -5.50 26.96 -0.57
N LEU A 531 -5.83 27.60 0.56
CA LEU A 531 -7.23 27.97 0.86
C LEU A 531 -7.79 28.94 -0.18
N LYS A 532 -7.02 29.93 -0.63
CA LYS A 532 -7.47 30.84 -1.70
C LYS A 532 -7.76 30.08 -3.00
N TYR A 533 -6.86 29.18 -3.39
CA TYR A 533 -6.98 28.34 -4.57
C TYR A 533 -8.23 27.45 -4.54
N LEU A 534 -8.52 26.82 -3.40
CA LEU A 534 -9.71 25.97 -3.25
C LEU A 534 -11.04 26.71 -3.44
N ARG A 535 -11.09 28.03 -3.21
CA ARG A 535 -12.32 28.83 -3.44
C ARG A 535 -12.74 28.88 -4.90
N GLU A 536 -11.81 28.63 -5.82
CA GLU A 536 -12.08 28.61 -7.25
C GLU A 536 -12.63 27.24 -7.72
N ILE A 537 -12.74 26.27 -6.81
CA ILE A 537 -13.11 24.88 -7.12
C ILE A 537 -14.36 24.48 -6.32
N PRO A 538 -15.56 24.58 -6.93
CA PRO A 538 -16.80 24.20 -6.27
C PRO A 538 -16.79 22.74 -5.80
N GLY A 539 -17.23 22.51 -4.56
CA GLY A 539 -17.34 21.16 -3.99
C GLY A 539 -16.02 20.60 -3.43
N ALA A 540 -14.92 21.35 -3.50
CA ALA A 540 -13.67 20.96 -2.85
C ALA A 540 -13.58 21.51 -1.42
N GLU A 541 -13.28 20.62 -0.47
CA GLU A 541 -13.12 20.94 0.95
C GLU A 541 -11.77 20.39 1.43
N ALA A 542 -11.17 21.00 2.46
CA ALA A 542 -9.82 20.64 2.88
C ALA A 542 -9.59 20.68 4.39
N LEU A 543 -8.67 19.83 4.84
CA LEU A 543 -7.99 19.92 6.11
C LEU A 543 -6.48 20.06 5.84
N ILE A 544 -5.90 21.17 6.27
CA ILE A 544 -4.49 21.49 6.09
C ILE A 544 -3.79 21.45 7.44
N ALA A 545 -2.81 20.56 7.58
CA ALA A 545 -1.90 20.49 8.72
C ALA A 545 -0.61 21.23 8.41
N CYS A 546 -0.22 22.15 9.29
CA CYS A 546 1.02 22.90 9.21
C CYS A 546 1.78 22.85 10.53
N GLU A 547 3.09 23.08 10.47
CA GLU A 547 3.90 23.30 11.67
C GLU A 547 4.05 24.81 11.92
N LYS A 548 3.64 25.29 13.09
CA LYS A 548 3.85 26.68 13.53
C LYS A 548 4.39 26.69 14.96
N GLY A 549 5.62 27.17 15.13
CA GLY A 549 6.25 27.29 16.46
C GLY A 549 6.44 25.94 17.18
N GLY A 550 6.73 24.86 16.43
CA GLY A 550 6.89 23.50 16.98
C GLY A 550 5.57 22.79 17.32
N LYS A 551 4.42 23.39 16.98
CA LYS A 551 3.09 22.80 17.18
C LYS A 551 2.41 22.51 15.85
N ILE A 552 1.54 21.51 15.86
CA ILE A 552 0.70 21.20 14.71
C ILE A 552 -0.49 22.15 14.74
N VAL A 553 -0.76 22.80 13.62
CA VAL A 553 -1.94 23.66 13.45
C VAL A 553 -2.75 23.15 12.28
N LEU A 554 -4.02 22.89 12.53
CA LEU A 554 -4.98 22.35 11.56
C LEU A 554 -5.95 23.43 11.11
N TYR A 555 -6.11 23.59 9.81
CA TYR A 555 -7.06 24.49 9.17
C TYR A 555 -8.07 23.68 8.37
N ALA A 556 -9.30 23.62 8.83
CA ALA A 556 -10.39 22.93 8.15
C ALA A 556 -11.29 23.95 7.46
N THR A 557 -11.61 23.73 6.18
CA THR A 557 -12.72 24.43 5.54
C THR A 557 -14.03 24.04 6.23
N ARG A 558 -15.06 24.88 6.09
CA ARG A 558 -16.34 24.67 6.76
C ARG A 558 -16.98 23.32 6.40
N GLY A 559 -17.08 22.97 5.11
CA GLY A 559 -17.69 21.72 4.69
C GLY A 559 -16.87 20.49 5.10
N PHE A 560 -15.54 20.61 5.16
CA PHE A 560 -14.70 19.56 5.76
C PHE A 560 -15.07 19.35 7.23
N ASN A 561 -15.13 20.43 8.02
CA ASN A 561 -15.40 20.35 9.46
C ASN A 561 -16.81 19.82 9.76
N GLU A 562 -17.81 20.11 8.91
CA GLU A 562 -19.17 19.58 9.03
C GLU A 562 -19.24 18.05 8.83
N LYS A 563 -18.31 17.47 8.05
CA LYS A 563 -18.23 16.03 7.78
C LYS A 563 -17.25 15.29 8.69
N PHE A 564 -16.51 15.98 9.54
CA PHE A 564 -15.39 15.42 10.28
C PHE A 564 -15.66 15.29 11.78
N THR A 565 -15.54 14.06 12.28
CA THR A 565 -15.59 13.76 13.71
C THR A 565 -14.18 13.55 14.24
N ARG A 566 -13.72 14.44 15.13
CA ARG A 566 -12.42 14.35 15.81
C ARG A 566 -12.39 13.19 16.80
N VAL A 567 -11.24 12.54 16.93
CA VAL A 567 -10.95 11.64 18.05
C VAL A 567 -10.16 12.41 19.09
N GLU A 568 -10.64 12.44 20.34
CA GLU A 568 -9.89 13.01 21.46
C GLU A 568 -8.82 12.00 21.91
N ASN A 569 -7.55 12.29 21.62
CA ASN A 569 -6.43 11.49 22.12
C ASN A 569 -6.03 12.01 23.50
N GLU A 570 -6.42 11.30 24.56
CA GLU A 570 -6.08 11.65 25.95
C GLU A 570 -4.55 11.84 26.11
N GLY A 571 -4.12 13.08 26.38
CA GLY A 571 -2.76 13.42 26.78
C GLY A 571 -1.75 13.78 25.68
N LYS A 572 -2.16 13.95 24.41
CA LYS A 572 -1.20 14.22 23.30
C LYS A 572 -1.68 15.21 22.22
N THR A 573 -2.22 16.37 22.57
CA THR A 573 -2.62 17.35 21.55
C THR A 573 -1.84 18.65 21.66
N ASP A 574 -0.62 18.66 21.12
CA ASP A 574 0.01 19.88 20.57
C ASP A 574 -0.62 20.23 19.21
N VAL A 575 -1.97 20.15 19.13
CA VAL A 575 -2.75 20.38 17.91
C VAL A 575 -3.70 21.54 18.14
N THR A 576 -3.48 22.65 17.44
CA THR A 576 -4.39 23.80 17.45
C THR A 576 -5.31 23.73 16.24
N TRP A 577 -6.62 23.86 16.44
CA TRP A 577 -7.63 23.73 15.38
C TRP A 577 -8.24 25.08 15.02
N HIS A 578 -8.28 25.39 13.72
CA HIS A 578 -8.96 26.53 13.15
C HIS A 578 -9.97 26.06 12.10
N VAL A 579 -11.22 26.50 12.23
CA VAL A 579 -12.21 26.37 11.17
C VAL A 579 -12.22 27.67 10.40
N VAL A 580 -11.96 27.59 9.09
CA VAL A 580 -11.88 28.74 8.20
C VAL A 580 -13.07 28.71 7.23
N SER A 581 -13.64 29.88 6.94
CA SER A 581 -14.61 29.96 5.85
C SER A 581 -13.88 29.70 4.54
N ALA A 582 -14.41 28.79 3.72
CA ALA A 582 -14.02 28.66 2.31
C ALA A 582 -14.60 29.81 1.46
N ASN A 583 -15.33 30.75 2.07
CA ASN A 583 -15.85 31.96 1.46
C ASN A 583 -15.11 33.17 2.01
#